data_AF-A0A2R7P622-F1
#
_entry.id   AF-A0A2R7P622-F1
#
_cell.length_a   1.000
_cell.length_b   1.000
_cell.length_c   1.000
_cell.angle_alpha   90.00
_cell.angle_beta   90.00
_cell.angle_gamma   90.00
#
_symmetry.space_group_name_H-M   'P 1'
#
loop_
_entity.id
_entity.type
_entity.pdbx_description
1 polymer ?
#
loop_
_entity_poly.entity_id
_entity_poly.type
_entity_poly.pdbx_seq_one_letter_code
_entity_poly.pdbx_strand_id
1 'polypeptide(L)'
;MVFQFIEGQGMKRLLVALVLALGTCSAWPQSAPLPLEHLLWSGRPIPFYGNPSSEESRQLIALVQGANLAERMASFTQSRLRLRHNLAIGFQECGTPNAFYKPASRAVVICTEFVKHVAGLMTERKEFFAQQSPQFLAQWLTSILWVVYLHELSHAVIDINQVAITGREEDVADQFAIWASLNYINDIGVAAFVPAIWYFKELASSQRLNELPPETLSHLLSDEHSLQGQRALNFACWVHGLSPEAARDLTRFVALSDARAQRCGAEYRAMDNGIRAQFRKALKQNR
;
A
#
# COMPACT_ATOMS: atom_id res chain seq x y z
N MET A 1 -6.84 -78.80 -21.72
CA MET A 1 -5.44 -78.99 -21.30
C MET A 1 -5.29 -78.26 -19.98
N VAL A 2 -5.60 -78.85 -18.81
CA VAL A 2 -4.78 -79.81 -18.03
C VAL A 2 -3.38 -79.22 -17.82
N PHE A 3 -3.01 -78.75 -16.63
CA PHE A 3 -2.60 -79.59 -15.49
C PHE A 3 -3.00 -79.09 -14.10
N GLN A 4 -3.17 -80.07 -13.22
CA GLN A 4 -3.59 -80.07 -11.82
C GLN A 4 -2.39 -80.19 -10.84
N PHE A 5 -2.56 -79.62 -9.63
CA PHE A 5 -2.18 -80.10 -8.28
C PHE A 5 -0.70 -80.30 -7.89
N ILE A 6 -0.29 -79.80 -6.71
CA ILE A 6 -0.04 -80.59 -5.47
C ILE A 6 -0.33 -79.71 -4.22
N GLU A 7 -0.96 -80.35 -3.24
CA GLU A 7 -1.38 -79.88 -1.92
C GLU A 7 -0.23 -79.72 -0.89
N GLY A 8 -0.50 -78.98 0.18
CA GLY A 8 0.30 -79.00 1.40
C GLY A 8 -0.42 -78.35 2.58
N GLN A 9 -1.34 -79.09 3.21
CA GLN A 9 -1.94 -78.71 4.50
C GLN A 9 -1.00 -79.01 5.67
N GLY A 10 -0.98 -78.11 6.66
CA GLY A 10 -0.22 -78.27 7.90
C GLY A 10 -0.72 -77.34 9.00
N MET A 11 -1.84 -77.72 9.60
CA MET A 11 -2.60 -77.03 10.64
C MET A 11 -1.87 -77.03 12.01
N LYS A 12 -1.72 -75.87 12.65
CA LYS A 12 -1.60 -75.72 14.13
C LYS A 12 -2.49 -74.53 14.54
N ARG A 13 -3.65 -74.82 15.17
CA ARG A 13 -3.94 -74.66 16.62
C ARG A 13 -3.94 -73.18 17.05
N LEU A 14 -4.90 -72.61 17.78
CA LEU A 14 -6.13 -73.04 18.46
C LEU A 14 -6.68 -71.76 19.15
N LEU A 15 -8.02 -71.57 19.18
CA LEU A 15 -8.85 -70.97 20.26
C LEU A 15 -8.64 -69.50 20.71
N VAL A 16 -9.66 -68.63 20.60
CA VAL A 16 -10.62 -68.18 21.68
C VAL A 16 -10.28 -66.74 22.11
N ALA A 17 -11.16 -65.80 22.44
CA ALA A 17 -12.62 -65.69 22.52
C ALA A 17 -13.03 -64.20 22.32
N LEU A 18 -14.32 -64.03 22.01
CA LEU A 18 -15.18 -62.88 22.32
C LEU A 18 -14.78 -62.07 23.57
N VAL A 19 -14.87 -60.72 23.52
CA VAL A 19 -15.60 -59.88 24.50
C VAL A 19 -16.03 -58.55 23.82
N LEU A 20 -17.33 -58.25 23.93
CA LEU A 20 -18.00 -56.99 23.62
C LEU A 20 -17.56 -55.85 24.55
N ALA A 21 -17.41 -54.62 24.06
CA ALA A 21 -17.71 -53.43 24.86
C ALA A 21 -18.03 -52.21 23.99
N LEU A 22 -19.20 -51.64 24.27
CA LEU A 22 -19.69 -50.36 23.81
C LEU A 22 -18.68 -49.25 24.07
N GLY A 23 -18.30 -48.54 23.01
CA GLY A 23 -17.63 -47.25 23.09
C GLY A 23 -18.32 -46.29 22.15
N THR A 24 -19.33 -45.59 22.65
CA THR A 24 -19.78 -44.34 22.02
C THR A 24 -18.59 -43.38 22.03
N CYS A 25 -17.83 -43.33 20.94
CA CYS A 25 -17.01 -42.17 20.65
C CYS A 25 -17.97 -41.02 20.42
N SER A 26 -18.31 -40.33 21.52
CA SER A 26 -18.77 -38.95 21.50
C SER A 26 -17.87 -38.21 20.51
N ALA A 27 -18.45 -37.77 19.39
CA ALA A 27 -17.76 -36.92 18.45
C ALA A 27 -17.33 -35.67 19.21
N TRP A 28 -16.03 -35.56 19.48
CA TRP A 28 -15.46 -34.30 19.94
C TRP A 28 -15.82 -33.26 18.87
N PRO A 29 -16.41 -32.11 19.22
CA PRO A 29 -16.58 -31.06 18.24
C PRO A 29 -15.19 -30.71 17.73
N GLN A 30 -14.90 -31.05 16.48
CA GLN A 30 -13.72 -30.61 15.78
C GLN A 30 -13.87 -29.10 15.61
N SER A 31 -13.50 -28.31 16.62
CA SER A 31 -13.11 -26.94 16.38
C SER A 31 -12.00 -27.03 15.34
N ALA A 32 -12.26 -26.55 14.13
CA ALA A 32 -11.26 -26.49 13.08
C ALA A 32 -9.97 -25.93 13.71
N PRO A 33 -8.83 -26.64 13.65
CA PRO A 33 -7.61 -26.13 14.24
C PRO A 33 -7.37 -24.77 13.59
N LEU A 34 -7.39 -23.70 14.38
CA LEU A 34 -6.94 -22.39 13.90
C LEU A 34 -5.49 -22.63 13.48
N PRO A 35 -5.17 -22.60 12.17
CA PRO A 35 -3.81 -22.93 11.77
C PRO A 35 -2.88 -21.94 12.48
N LEU A 36 -1.81 -22.44 13.10
CA LEU A 36 -0.85 -21.63 13.87
C LEU A 36 -0.36 -20.39 13.09
N GLU A 37 -0.46 -20.44 11.76
CA GLU A 37 -0.28 -19.30 10.87
C GLU A 37 -1.08 -18.05 11.29
N HIS A 38 -2.31 -18.16 11.81
CA HIS A 38 -3.08 -16.98 12.24
C HIS A 38 -2.40 -16.22 13.37
N LEU A 39 -1.64 -16.91 14.24
CA LEU A 39 -0.86 -16.27 15.30
C LEU A 39 0.33 -15.48 14.74
N LEU A 40 0.81 -15.81 13.55
CA LEU A 40 1.85 -15.07 12.85
C LEU A 40 1.34 -13.78 12.20
N TRP A 41 0.02 -13.55 12.13
CA TRP A 41 -0.61 -12.42 11.47
C TRP A 41 -1.55 -11.64 12.40
N SER A 42 -1.14 -11.48 13.66
CA SER A 42 -1.94 -10.81 14.70
C SER A 42 -1.66 -9.30 14.82
N GLY A 43 -0.77 -8.76 13.99
CA GLY A 43 -0.40 -7.36 14.00
C GLY A 43 -1.58 -6.44 13.72
N ARG A 44 -1.66 -5.34 14.46
CA ARG A 44 -2.71 -4.32 14.31
C ARG A 44 -2.11 -2.97 13.89
N PRO A 45 -2.76 -2.25 12.97
CA PRO A 45 -2.47 -0.84 12.77
C PRO A 45 -3.02 -0.04 13.96
N ILE A 46 -2.22 0.89 14.47
CA ILE A 46 -2.53 1.69 15.66
C ILE A 46 -2.41 3.17 15.26
N PRO A 47 -3.51 3.93 15.21
CA PRO A 47 -3.45 5.35 14.90
C PRO A 47 -2.76 6.11 16.04
N PHE A 48 -2.01 7.16 15.72
CA PHE A 48 -1.46 8.07 16.71
C PHE A 48 -1.34 9.51 16.20
N TYR A 49 -1.28 10.45 17.14
CA TYR A 49 -0.90 11.83 16.92
C TYR A 49 0.21 12.18 17.91
N GLY A 50 1.29 12.79 17.43
CA GLY A 50 2.41 13.21 18.25
C GLY A 50 2.05 14.39 19.16
N ASN A 51 2.98 14.73 20.05
CA ASN A 51 2.87 15.90 20.93
C ASN A 51 3.75 17.04 20.37
N PRO A 52 3.19 17.93 19.52
CA PRO A 52 3.97 18.99 18.90
C PRO A 52 4.37 20.10 19.87
N SER A 53 5.58 20.62 19.69
CA SER A 53 6.16 21.70 20.48
C SER A 53 5.76 23.09 19.97
N SER A 54 5.65 23.27 18.65
CA SER A 54 5.24 24.54 18.04
C SER A 54 3.72 24.72 17.96
N GLU A 55 3.27 25.98 17.97
CA GLU A 55 1.84 26.30 17.83
C GLU A 55 1.29 25.91 16.45
N GLU A 56 2.09 26.11 15.41
CA GLU A 56 1.72 25.71 14.05
C GLU A 56 1.53 24.19 13.94
N SER A 57 2.46 23.39 14.46
CA SER A 57 2.31 21.94 14.47
C SER A 57 1.12 21.49 15.34
N ARG A 58 0.80 22.19 16.45
CA ARG A 58 -0.43 21.93 17.23
C ARG A 58 -1.69 22.11 16.39
N GLN A 59 -1.78 23.19 15.62
CA GLN A 59 -2.92 23.46 14.74
C GLN A 59 -3.04 22.43 13.62
N LEU A 60 -1.91 22.04 13.00
CA LEU A 60 -1.89 21.01 11.96
C LEU A 60 -2.29 19.64 12.50
N ILE A 61 -1.81 19.24 13.69
CA ILE A 61 -2.25 18.02 14.37
C ILE A 61 -3.76 18.06 14.65
N ALA A 62 -4.27 19.16 15.20
CA ALA A 62 -5.70 19.31 15.47
C ALA A 62 -6.55 19.20 14.18
N LEU A 63 -6.05 19.72 13.04
CA LEU A 63 -6.70 19.60 11.74
C LEU A 63 -6.80 18.14 11.27
N VAL A 64 -5.66 17.43 11.23
CA VAL A 64 -5.65 16.03 10.75
C VAL A 64 -6.38 15.09 11.73
N GLN A 65 -6.34 15.40 13.02
CA GLN A 65 -7.08 14.68 14.05
C GLN A 65 -8.59 14.93 13.96
N GLY A 66 -9.03 16.17 13.71
CA GLY A 66 -10.43 16.50 13.46
C GLY A 66 -10.99 15.79 12.21
N ALA A 67 -10.14 15.49 11.24
CA ALA A 67 -10.48 14.68 10.06
C ALA A 67 -10.39 13.15 10.28
N ASN A 68 -10.00 12.71 11.48
CA ASN A 68 -9.73 11.31 11.85
C ASN A 68 -8.79 10.61 10.85
N LEU A 69 -7.77 11.32 10.37
CA LEU A 69 -7.00 10.85 9.21
C LEU A 69 -6.15 9.63 9.57
N ALA A 70 -5.49 9.63 10.73
CA ALA A 70 -4.72 8.48 11.20
C ALA A 70 -5.61 7.26 11.44
N GLU A 71 -6.80 7.44 12.03
CA GLU A 71 -7.79 6.40 12.27
C GLU A 71 -8.31 5.80 10.96
N ARG A 72 -8.62 6.63 9.97
CA ARG A 72 -9.08 6.18 8.65
C ARG A 72 -7.98 5.39 7.94
N MET A 73 -6.74 5.85 7.99
CA MET A 73 -5.57 5.15 7.44
C MET A 73 -5.34 3.81 8.14
N ALA A 74 -5.38 3.77 9.48
CA ALA A 74 -5.28 2.54 10.26
C ALA A 74 -6.43 1.57 9.94
N SER A 75 -7.66 2.07 9.83
CA SER A 75 -8.84 1.29 9.46
C SER A 75 -8.72 0.71 8.04
N PHE A 76 -8.23 1.51 7.09
CA PHE A 76 -7.92 1.04 5.74
C PHE A 76 -6.92 -0.12 5.79
N THR A 77 -5.78 0.04 6.47
CA THR A 77 -4.79 -1.05 6.62
C THR A 77 -5.41 -2.27 7.28
N GLN A 78 -6.18 -2.10 8.34
CA GLN A 78 -6.84 -3.19 9.04
C GLN A 78 -7.82 -3.92 8.12
N SER A 79 -8.55 -3.23 7.24
CA SER A 79 -9.55 -3.85 6.37
C SER A 79 -8.92 -4.59 5.18
N ARG A 80 -7.80 -4.08 4.63
CA ARG A 80 -7.21 -4.59 3.38
C ARG A 80 -6.01 -5.50 3.58
N LEU A 81 -5.32 -5.40 4.72
CA LEU A 81 -4.03 -6.04 4.94
C LEU A 81 -3.99 -6.92 6.21
N ARG A 82 -3.10 -7.90 6.18
CA ARG A 82 -2.64 -8.70 7.31
C ARG A 82 -1.22 -8.25 7.64
N LEU A 83 -0.93 -8.05 8.92
CA LEU A 83 0.38 -7.67 9.41
C LEU A 83 0.91 -8.71 10.39
N ARG A 84 2.21 -9.02 10.31
CA ARG A 84 2.86 -9.89 11.30
C ARG A 84 3.08 -9.21 12.65
N HIS A 85 3.25 -7.89 12.64
CA HIS A 85 3.50 -7.08 13.82
C HIS A 85 2.64 -5.82 13.81
N ASN A 86 2.49 -5.19 14.98
CA ASN A 86 1.79 -3.92 15.08
C ASN A 86 2.51 -2.85 14.26
N LEU A 87 1.71 -1.95 13.68
CA LEU A 87 2.19 -0.83 12.87
C LEU A 87 1.55 0.46 13.41
N ALA A 88 2.36 1.36 13.93
CA ALA A 88 1.88 2.70 14.26
C ALA A 88 1.68 3.51 12.97
N ILE A 89 0.60 4.27 12.87
CA ILE A 89 0.29 5.10 11.70
C ILE A 89 -0.18 6.45 12.22
N GLY A 90 0.48 7.53 11.83
CA GLY A 90 0.14 8.80 12.45
C GLY A 90 0.91 10.01 11.96
N PHE A 91 0.64 11.12 12.65
CA PHE A 91 1.18 12.43 12.34
C PHE A 91 1.97 12.96 13.52
N GLN A 92 3.11 13.59 13.28
CA GLN A 92 3.89 14.25 14.34
C GLN A 92 4.76 15.38 13.78
N GLU A 93 5.31 16.20 14.68
CA GLU A 93 6.34 17.18 14.32
C GLU A 93 7.70 16.48 14.14
N CYS A 94 8.39 16.78 13.02
CA CYS A 94 9.64 16.11 12.65
C CYS A 94 10.83 17.06 12.49
N GLY A 95 10.59 18.37 12.38
CA GLY A 95 11.58 19.40 12.08
C GLY A 95 11.87 19.60 10.59
N THR A 96 11.34 18.75 9.69
CA THR A 96 11.52 18.88 8.24
C THR A 96 10.33 18.30 7.47
N PRO A 97 9.95 18.86 6.30
CA PRO A 97 8.86 18.31 5.48
C PRO A 97 9.19 16.90 4.98
N ASN A 98 8.58 15.89 5.60
CA ASN A 98 8.78 14.50 5.18
C ASN A 98 7.58 13.58 5.52
N ALA A 99 7.58 12.40 4.92
CA ALA A 99 6.84 11.25 5.39
C ALA A 99 7.77 10.03 5.29
N PHE A 100 7.66 9.09 6.21
CA PHE A 100 8.55 7.93 6.21
C PHE A 100 7.95 6.76 6.99
N TYR A 101 8.33 5.56 6.58
CA TYR A 101 8.30 4.38 7.41
C TYR A 101 9.59 4.27 8.26
N LYS A 102 9.45 4.07 9.57
CA LYS A 102 10.55 3.86 10.51
C LYS A 102 10.58 2.39 10.97
N PRO A 103 11.50 1.54 10.46
CA PRO A 103 11.54 0.11 10.80
C PRO A 103 11.71 -0.18 12.28
N ALA A 104 12.60 0.57 12.95
CA ALA A 104 12.95 0.35 14.36
C ALA A 104 11.73 0.41 15.32
N SER A 105 10.75 1.25 15.00
CA SER A 105 9.52 1.41 15.79
C SER A 105 8.27 0.90 15.06
N ARG A 106 8.41 0.39 13.84
CA ARG A 106 7.31 0.04 12.93
C ARG A 106 6.25 1.15 12.90
N ALA A 107 6.65 2.32 12.43
CA ALA A 107 5.79 3.48 12.38
C ALA A 107 5.79 4.11 10.99
N VAL A 108 4.61 4.26 10.39
CA VAL A 108 4.40 5.20 9.28
C VAL A 108 4.10 6.57 9.89
N VAL A 109 4.92 7.55 9.53
CA VAL A 109 4.86 8.90 10.08
C VAL A 109 4.71 9.89 8.94
N ILE A 110 3.69 10.74 9.01
CA ILE A 110 3.56 11.91 8.16
C ILE A 110 3.86 13.16 8.99
N CYS A 111 4.88 13.90 8.61
CA CYS A 111 5.31 15.07 9.38
C CYS A 111 4.34 16.24 9.19
N THR A 112 4.08 17.01 10.25
CA THR A 112 3.26 18.23 10.15
C THR A 112 3.85 19.22 9.15
N GLU A 113 5.17 19.27 9.04
CA GLU A 113 5.90 20.08 8.07
C GLU A 113 5.60 19.65 6.62
N PHE A 114 5.32 18.37 6.36
CA PHE A 114 4.89 17.89 5.05
C PHE A 114 3.48 18.38 4.72
N VAL A 115 2.56 18.29 5.68
CA VAL A 115 1.19 18.82 5.53
C VAL A 115 1.23 20.32 5.21
N LYS A 116 2.05 21.08 5.94
CA LYS A 116 2.30 22.50 5.70
C LYS A 116 2.88 22.75 4.31
N HIS A 117 3.90 21.98 3.91
CA HIS A 117 4.56 22.15 2.62
C HIS A 117 3.58 21.97 1.46
N VAL A 118 2.75 20.92 1.49
CA VAL A 118 1.74 20.69 0.45
C VAL A 118 0.71 21.83 0.42
N ALA A 119 0.23 22.28 1.58
CA ALA A 119 -0.68 23.43 1.66
C ALA A 119 -0.05 24.74 1.15
N GLY A 120 1.25 24.92 1.37
CA GLY A 120 2.05 26.03 0.84
C GLY A 120 2.07 26.05 -0.69
N LEU A 121 2.39 24.91 -1.31
CA LEU A 121 2.37 24.78 -2.78
C LEU A 121 0.99 25.10 -3.38
N MET A 122 -0.08 24.67 -2.72
CA MET A 122 -1.45 25.00 -3.14
C MET A 122 -1.71 26.51 -3.03
N THR A 123 -1.21 27.16 -1.99
CA THR A 123 -1.37 28.61 -1.78
C THR A 123 -0.56 29.44 -2.78
N GLU A 124 0.60 28.95 -3.22
CA GLU A 124 1.41 29.61 -4.25
C GLU A 124 0.72 29.60 -5.63
N ARG A 125 -0.08 28.57 -5.92
CA ARG A 125 -0.89 28.45 -7.15
C ARG A 125 -2.26 29.12 -7.02
N LYS A 126 -2.24 30.42 -6.70
CA LYS A 126 -3.46 31.23 -6.42
C LYS A 126 -4.49 31.22 -7.55
N GLU A 127 -4.06 31.22 -8.80
CA GLU A 127 -4.96 31.26 -9.96
C GLU A 127 -5.99 30.13 -9.94
N PHE A 128 -5.59 28.93 -9.53
CA PHE A 128 -6.47 27.77 -9.42
C PHE A 128 -7.10 27.65 -8.04
N PHE A 129 -6.30 27.69 -6.97
CA PHE A 129 -6.76 27.32 -5.63
C PHE A 129 -7.49 28.44 -4.88
N ALA A 130 -7.26 29.72 -5.20
CA ALA A 130 -7.94 30.83 -4.49
C ALA A 130 -9.45 30.89 -4.78
N GLN A 131 -9.89 30.24 -5.87
CA GLN A 131 -11.31 30.19 -6.27
C GLN A 131 -12.05 28.97 -5.70
N GLN A 132 -11.35 28.07 -5.00
CA GLN A 132 -11.92 26.79 -4.55
C GLN A 132 -12.48 26.87 -3.13
N SER A 133 -13.46 26.03 -2.83
CA SER A 133 -14.04 25.95 -1.49
C SER A 133 -13.05 25.33 -0.48
N PRO A 134 -13.16 25.65 0.82
CA PRO A 134 -12.36 25.00 1.85
C PRO A 134 -12.47 23.47 1.84
N GLN A 135 -13.65 22.93 1.52
CA GLN A 135 -13.87 21.48 1.40
C GLN A 135 -13.08 20.88 0.24
N PHE A 136 -13.02 21.58 -0.91
CA PHE A 136 -12.22 21.14 -2.05
C PHE A 136 -10.72 21.12 -1.69
N LEU A 137 -10.22 22.16 -1.04
CA LEU A 137 -8.82 22.23 -0.61
C LEU A 137 -8.47 21.11 0.38
N ALA A 138 -9.35 20.86 1.35
CA ALA A 138 -9.18 19.78 2.32
C ALA A 138 -9.17 18.41 1.63
N GLN A 139 -10.07 18.16 0.67
CA GLN A 139 -10.09 16.92 -0.09
C GLN A 139 -8.84 16.75 -0.96
N TRP A 140 -8.36 17.84 -1.58
CA TRP A 140 -7.15 17.84 -2.41
C TRP A 140 -5.91 17.47 -1.59
N LEU A 141 -5.70 18.16 -0.46
CA LEU A 141 -4.63 17.87 0.49
C LEU A 141 -4.73 16.42 1.00
N THR A 142 -5.92 16.00 1.44
CA THR A 142 -6.15 14.64 1.93
C THR A 142 -5.80 13.60 0.87
N SER A 143 -6.12 13.83 -0.40
CA SER A 143 -5.82 12.89 -1.49
C SER A 143 -4.30 12.71 -1.70
N ILE A 144 -3.52 13.79 -1.58
CA ILE A 144 -2.05 13.73 -1.62
C ILE A 144 -1.53 12.93 -0.43
N LEU A 145 -2.02 13.22 0.78
CA LEU A 145 -1.62 12.52 2.01
C LEU A 145 -1.93 11.02 1.95
N TRP A 146 -3.02 10.61 1.30
CA TRP A 146 -3.33 9.19 1.10
C TRP A 146 -2.34 8.47 0.18
N VAL A 147 -1.94 9.08 -0.93
CA VAL A 147 -0.96 8.45 -1.84
C VAL A 147 0.40 8.31 -1.15
N VAL A 148 0.84 9.35 -0.43
CA VAL A 148 2.08 9.32 0.36
C VAL A 148 1.98 8.28 1.48
N TYR A 149 0.88 8.26 2.22
CA TYR A 149 0.63 7.23 3.22
C TYR A 149 0.72 5.80 2.65
N LEU A 150 0.12 5.54 1.49
CA LEU A 150 0.14 4.22 0.89
C LEU A 150 1.52 3.81 0.39
N HIS A 151 2.32 4.79 -0.05
CA HIS A 151 3.73 4.58 -0.36
C HIS A 151 4.50 4.13 0.90
N GLU A 152 4.39 4.87 2.01
CA GLU A 152 5.02 4.47 3.28
C GLU A 152 4.47 3.16 3.85
N LEU A 153 3.18 2.90 3.65
CA LEU A 153 2.57 1.63 4.02
C LEU A 153 3.18 0.46 3.23
N SER A 154 3.59 0.67 1.98
CA SER A 154 4.28 -0.35 1.20
C SER A 154 5.60 -0.75 1.86
N HIS A 155 6.45 0.21 2.24
CA HIS A 155 7.68 -0.05 2.99
C HIS A 155 7.39 -0.82 4.28
N ALA A 156 6.38 -0.38 5.02
CA ALA A 156 5.97 -1.05 6.25
C ALA A 156 5.56 -2.51 6.01
N VAL A 157 4.81 -2.77 4.94
CA VAL A 157 4.36 -4.13 4.59
C VAL A 157 5.53 -4.98 4.09
N ILE A 158 6.45 -4.40 3.30
CA ILE A 158 7.66 -5.08 2.81
C ILE A 158 8.50 -5.55 4.00
N ASP A 159 8.80 -4.66 4.95
CA ASP A 159 9.57 -4.99 6.15
C ASP A 159 8.81 -5.97 7.07
N ILE A 160 7.61 -5.61 7.52
CA ILE A 160 6.89 -6.39 8.54
C ILE A 160 6.54 -7.79 8.05
N ASN A 161 6.13 -7.93 6.80
CA ASN A 161 5.68 -9.20 6.25
C ASN A 161 6.77 -9.95 5.47
N GLN A 162 7.96 -9.34 5.31
CA GLN A 162 9.09 -9.89 4.56
C GLN A 162 8.69 -10.18 3.11
N VAL A 163 8.13 -9.19 2.43
CA VAL A 163 7.74 -9.28 1.02
C VAL A 163 9.01 -9.25 0.17
N ALA A 164 9.19 -10.25 -0.68
CA ALA A 164 10.32 -10.28 -1.61
C ALA A 164 10.06 -9.34 -2.78
N ILE A 165 11.01 -8.44 -3.03
CA ILE A 165 11.02 -7.53 -4.18
C ILE A 165 12.32 -7.73 -4.98
N THR A 166 12.27 -7.42 -6.27
CA THR A 166 13.43 -7.53 -7.18
C THR A 166 13.74 -6.21 -7.90
N GLY A 167 12.88 -5.20 -7.76
CA GLY A 167 13.08 -3.85 -8.29
C GLY A 167 13.56 -2.89 -7.21
N ARG A 168 13.71 -1.61 -7.56
CA ARG A 168 13.91 -0.54 -6.56
C ARG A 168 12.70 -0.49 -5.64
N GLU A 169 12.93 -0.48 -4.33
CA GLU A 169 11.85 -0.53 -3.34
C GLU A 169 10.90 0.66 -3.49
N GLU A 170 11.43 1.86 -3.75
CA GLU A 170 10.66 3.08 -4.02
C GLU A 170 9.69 2.94 -5.19
N ASP A 171 10.12 2.32 -6.29
CA ASP A 171 9.25 2.10 -7.44
C ASP A 171 8.16 1.06 -7.11
N VAL A 172 8.45 0.09 -6.25
CA VAL A 172 7.44 -0.87 -5.77
C VAL A 172 6.46 -0.19 -4.81
N ALA A 173 6.94 0.72 -3.96
CA ALA A 173 6.11 1.51 -3.06
C ALA A 173 5.15 2.43 -3.83
N ASP A 174 5.62 3.09 -4.87
CA ASP A 174 4.80 3.85 -5.81
C ASP A 174 3.75 3.00 -6.53
N GLN A 175 4.15 1.83 -7.04
CA GLN A 175 3.23 0.88 -7.67
C GLN A 175 2.15 0.41 -6.69
N PHE A 176 2.53 0.06 -5.46
CA PHE A 176 1.60 -0.33 -4.42
C PHE A 176 0.64 0.82 -4.08
N ALA A 177 1.14 2.05 -3.95
CA ALA A 177 0.32 3.21 -3.61
C ALA A 177 -0.77 3.46 -4.65
N ILE A 178 -0.40 3.46 -5.94
CA ILE A 178 -1.35 3.66 -7.03
C ILE A 178 -2.29 2.46 -7.17
N TRP A 179 -1.76 1.23 -7.10
CA TRP A 179 -2.57 0.02 -7.18
C TRP A 179 -3.60 -0.07 -6.04
N ALA A 180 -3.20 0.17 -4.79
CA ALA A 180 -4.07 0.10 -3.62
C ALA A 180 -5.15 1.20 -3.68
N SER A 181 -4.77 2.40 -4.10
CA SER A 181 -5.73 3.48 -4.33
C SER A 181 -6.77 3.07 -5.38
N LEU A 182 -6.34 2.54 -6.54
CA LEU A 182 -7.22 2.18 -7.66
C LEU A 182 -8.11 0.96 -7.40
N ASN A 183 -7.76 0.11 -6.44
CA ASN A 183 -8.50 -1.11 -6.13
C ASN A 183 -9.35 -0.99 -4.86
N TYR A 184 -9.01 -0.08 -3.94
CA TYR A 184 -9.65 -0.02 -2.62
C TYR A 184 -10.21 1.34 -2.23
N ILE A 185 -9.81 2.42 -2.90
CA ILE A 185 -10.26 3.80 -2.64
C ILE A 185 -11.10 4.25 -3.86
N ASN A 186 -12.12 3.45 -4.18
CA ASN A 186 -12.88 3.58 -5.44
C ASN A 186 -13.95 4.68 -5.43
N ASP A 187 -14.30 5.24 -4.27
CA ASP A 187 -15.48 6.10 -4.12
C ASP A 187 -15.34 7.46 -4.85
N ILE A 188 -14.18 7.76 -5.43
CA ILE A 188 -13.83 9.07 -6.05
C ILE A 188 -13.32 8.92 -7.51
N GLY A 189 -13.03 7.69 -7.98
CA GLY A 189 -12.52 7.44 -9.34
C GLY A 189 -11.17 8.11 -9.65
N VAL A 190 -10.88 8.30 -10.94
CA VAL A 190 -9.61 8.93 -11.42
C VAL A 190 -9.34 10.30 -10.79
N ALA A 191 -10.39 11.05 -10.42
CA ALA A 191 -10.26 12.38 -9.84
C ALA A 191 -9.44 12.40 -8.53
N ALA A 192 -9.43 11.31 -7.76
CA ALA A 192 -8.62 11.21 -6.53
C ALA A 192 -7.11 11.20 -6.78
N PHE A 193 -6.66 10.90 -8.01
CA PHE A 193 -5.23 10.82 -8.35
C PHE A 193 -4.66 12.12 -8.89
N VAL A 194 -5.53 13.00 -9.42
CA VAL A 194 -5.13 14.29 -9.96
C VAL A 194 -4.31 15.10 -8.93
N PRO A 195 -4.68 15.16 -7.63
CA PRO A 195 -3.90 15.87 -6.62
C PRO A 195 -2.46 15.37 -6.46
N ALA A 196 -2.26 14.05 -6.36
CA ALA A 196 -0.93 13.46 -6.20
C ALA A 196 -0.08 13.64 -7.45
N ILE A 197 -0.66 13.45 -8.64
CA ILE A 197 0.05 13.64 -9.91
C ILE A 197 0.42 15.12 -10.11
N TRP A 198 -0.49 16.04 -9.75
CA TRP A 198 -0.21 17.46 -9.73
C TRP A 198 0.96 17.78 -8.79
N TYR A 199 0.98 17.22 -7.58
CA TYR A 199 2.06 17.44 -6.60
C TYR A 199 3.43 17.03 -7.16
N PHE A 200 3.57 15.83 -7.71
CA PHE A 200 4.85 15.38 -8.28
C PHE A 200 5.25 16.17 -9.52
N LYS A 201 4.29 16.59 -10.36
CA LYS A 201 4.56 17.49 -11.49
C LYS A 201 5.03 18.87 -11.02
N GLU A 202 4.48 19.37 -9.92
CA GLU A 202 4.86 20.64 -9.30
C GLU A 202 6.31 20.59 -8.81
N LEU A 203 6.66 19.54 -8.06
CA LEU A 203 8.04 19.30 -7.63
C LEU A 203 9.01 19.14 -8.81
N ALA A 204 8.61 18.43 -9.86
CA ALA A 204 9.44 18.28 -11.06
C ALA A 204 9.75 19.63 -11.73
N SER A 205 8.76 20.54 -11.71
CA SER A 205 8.90 21.88 -12.31
C SER A 205 9.83 22.77 -11.48
N SER A 206 9.87 22.60 -10.15
CA SER A 206 10.78 23.36 -9.28
C SER A 206 12.22 22.87 -9.34
N GLN A 207 12.46 21.60 -9.70
CA GLN A 207 13.81 21.01 -9.80
C GLN A 207 14.67 21.59 -10.93
N ARG A 208 14.07 22.11 -12.01
CA ARG A 208 14.77 22.70 -13.18
C ARG A 208 16.06 21.95 -13.58
N LEU A 209 15.94 20.67 -13.89
CA LEU A 209 17.07 19.74 -14.08
C LEU A 209 18.21 20.28 -14.97
N ASN A 210 17.87 21.02 -16.02
CA ASN A 210 18.84 21.58 -16.99
C ASN A 210 19.64 22.77 -16.45
N GLU A 211 19.23 23.35 -15.32
CA GLU A 211 19.86 24.48 -14.65
C GLU A 211 20.69 24.03 -13.43
N LEU A 212 20.68 22.74 -13.09
CA LEU A 212 21.34 22.23 -11.89
C LEU A 212 22.87 22.12 -12.06
N PRO A 213 23.65 22.47 -11.03
CA PRO A 213 25.08 22.15 -10.97
C PRO A 213 25.34 20.63 -11.09
N PRO A 214 26.47 20.19 -11.67
CA PRO A 214 26.76 18.77 -11.89
C PRO A 214 26.67 17.90 -10.64
N GLU A 215 27.13 18.39 -9.49
CA GLU A 215 27.08 17.66 -8.22
C GLU A 215 25.63 17.47 -7.74
N THR A 216 24.81 18.53 -7.85
CA THR A 216 23.41 18.49 -7.44
C THR A 216 22.62 17.55 -8.36
N LEU A 217 22.89 17.60 -9.67
CA LEU A 217 22.32 16.67 -10.63
C LEU A 217 22.74 15.23 -10.33
N SER A 218 24.02 14.99 -10.02
CA SER A 218 24.50 13.65 -9.65
C SER A 218 23.78 13.11 -8.42
N HIS A 219 23.63 13.92 -7.36
CA HIS A 219 22.89 13.52 -6.16
C HIS A 219 21.45 13.13 -6.50
N LEU A 220 20.76 13.95 -7.29
CA LEU A 220 19.38 13.71 -7.69
C LEU A 220 19.20 12.46 -8.57
N LEU A 221 20.15 12.20 -9.48
CA LEU A 221 20.11 11.00 -10.33
C LEU A 221 20.51 9.72 -9.58
N SER A 222 21.22 9.86 -8.45
CA SER A 222 21.57 8.75 -7.56
C SER A 222 20.56 8.51 -6.44
N ASP A 223 19.50 9.33 -6.36
CA ASP A 223 18.43 9.18 -5.38
C ASP A 223 17.74 7.81 -5.54
N GLU A 224 17.29 7.24 -4.43
CA GLU A 224 16.56 5.97 -4.42
C GLU A 224 15.22 6.09 -5.15
N HIS A 225 14.59 7.27 -5.09
CA HIS A 225 13.35 7.57 -5.77
C HIS A 225 13.58 7.81 -7.27
N SER A 226 12.57 7.46 -8.06
CA SER A 226 12.45 8.02 -9.41
C SER A 226 12.39 9.55 -9.37
N LEU A 227 12.89 10.20 -10.43
CA LEU A 227 12.73 11.64 -10.64
C LEU A 227 11.25 12.04 -10.51
N GLN A 228 10.96 13.20 -9.93
CA GLN A 228 9.57 13.59 -9.63
C GLN A 228 8.70 13.66 -10.90
N GLY A 229 9.27 14.13 -12.02
CA GLY A 229 8.58 14.14 -13.31
C GLY A 229 8.31 12.72 -13.85
N GLN A 230 9.22 11.78 -13.58
CA GLN A 230 9.05 10.38 -13.93
C GLN A 230 7.96 9.72 -13.08
N ARG A 231 7.90 10.00 -11.77
CA ARG A 231 6.82 9.55 -10.88
C ARG A 231 5.46 10.05 -11.37
N ALA A 232 5.32 11.34 -11.68
CA ALA A 232 4.09 11.92 -12.20
C ALA A 232 3.60 11.24 -13.50
N LEU A 233 4.51 10.98 -14.45
CA LEU A 233 4.20 10.29 -15.71
C LEU A 233 3.87 8.81 -15.51
N ASN A 234 4.56 8.12 -14.58
CA ASN A 234 4.25 6.73 -14.24
C ASN A 234 2.86 6.60 -13.63
N PHE A 235 2.51 7.48 -12.69
CA PHE A 235 1.21 7.46 -12.02
C PHE A 235 0.09 7.72 -13.01
N ALA A 236 0.24 8.75 -13.86
CA ALA A 236 -0.72 9.04 -14.93
C ALA A 236 -0.88 7.85 -15.89
N CYS A 237 0.22 7.17 -16.23
CA CYS A 237 0.17 5.99 -17.09
C CYS A 237 -0.59 4.82 -16.44
N TRP A 238 -0.31 4.48 -15.19
CA TRP A 238 -1.04 3.39 -14.51
C TRP A 238 -2.53 3.69 -14.33
N VAL A 239 -2.88 4.94 -13.97
CA VAL A 239 -4.28 5.38 -13.88
C VAL A 239 -4.96 5.32 -15.26
N HIS A 240 -4.29 5.78 -16.33
CA HIS A 240 -4.80 5.67 -17.69
C HIS A 240 -4.93 4.22 -18.15
N GLY A 241 -4.02 3.34 -17.75
CA GLY A 241 -4.05 1.93 -18.10
C GLY A 241 -5.26 1.18 -17.55
N LEU A 242 -5.77 1.58 -16.38
CA LEU A 242 -7.01 1.04 -15.80
C LEU A 242 -8.27 1.73 -16.33
N SER A 243 -8.22 3.04 -16.52
CA SER A 243 -9.41 3.86 -16.87
C SER A 243 -9.08 4.89 -17.96
N PRO A 244 -8.92 4.45 -19.22
CA PRO A 244 -8.44 5.32 -20.31
C PRO A 244 -9.31 6.55 -20.52
N GLU A 245 -10.64 6.39 -20.53
CA GLU A 245 -11.61 7.45 -20.80
C GLU A 245 -11.63 8.49 -19.68
N ALA A 246 -11.63 8.02 -18.43
CA ALA A 246 -11.66 8.89 -17.25
C ALA A 246 -10.33 9.62 -17.02
N ALA A 247 -9.22 9.09 -17.55
CA ALA A 247 -7.89 9.67 -17.43
C ALA A 247 -7.45 10.55 -18.62
N ARG A 248 -8.31 10.81 -19.61
CA ARG A 248 -7.93 11.58 -20.82
C ARG A 248 -7.37 12.98 -20.51
N ASP A 249 -8.01 13.72 -19.61
CA ASP A 249 -7.55 15.07 -19.28
C ASP A 249 -6.31 15.03 -18.39
N LEU A 250 -6.17 13.97 -17.59
CA LEU A 250 -4.97 13.72 -16.78
C LEU A 250 -3.73 13.46 -17.65
N THR A 251 -3.85 12.63 -18.70
CA THR A 251 -2.71 12.35 -19.59
C THR A 251 -2.28 13.59 -20.37
N ARG A 252 -3.23 14.43 -20.79
CA ARG A 252 -2.95 15.75 -21.39
C ARG A 252 -2.27 16.69 -20.40
N PHE A 253 -2.75 16.75 -19.16
CA PHE A 253 -2.21 17.61 -18.12
C PHE A 253 -0.72 17.31 -17.81
N VAL A 254 -0.33 16.05 -17.81
CA VAL A 254 1.09 15.65 -17.62
C VAL A 254 1.90 15.60 -18.92
N ALA A 255 1.30 15.94 -20.06
CA ALA A 255 1.91 15.79 -21.39
C ALA A 255 2.46 14.37 -21.66
N LEU A 256 1.68 13.34 -21.31
CA LEU A 256 2.02 11.96 -21.60
C LEU A 256 2.04 11.74 -23.12
N SER A 257 3.16 11.24 -23.66
CA SER A 257 3.25 10.99 -25.10
C SER A 257 2.31 9.88 -25.56
N ASP A 258 1.79 10.00 -26.79
CA ASP A 258 0.90 8.98 -27.38
C ASP A 258 1.57 7.59 -27.40
N ALA A 259 2.87 7.53 -27.70
CA ALA A 259 3.65 6.30 -27.68
C ALA A 259 3.70 5.64 -26.29
N ARG A 260 3.76 6.45 -25.21
CA ARG A 260 3.67 5.94 -23.83
C ARG A 260 2.25 5.51 -23.49
N ALA A 261 1.25 6.35 -23.80
CA ALA A 261 -0.17 6.08 -23.52
C ALA A 261 -0.63 4.73 -24.09
N GLN A 262 -0.22 4.38 -25.31
CA GLN A 262 -0.53 3.09 -25.95
C GLN A 262 -0.07 1.86 -25.15
N ARG A 263 0.97 1.99 -24.31
CA ARG A 263 1.52 0.88 -23.51
C ARG A 263 0.95 0.83 -22.09
N CYS A 264 0.30 1.89 -21.63
CA CYS A 264 -0.16 2.02 -20.26
C CYS A 264 -1.12 0.91 -19.80
N GLY A 265 -1.99 0.41 -20.68
CA GLY A 265 -2.85 -0.73 -20.36
C GLY A 265 -2.06 -2.01 -20.06
N ALA A 266 -0.97 -2.26 -20.79
CA ALA A 266 -0.09 -3.40 -20.51
C ALA A 266 0.72 -3.18 -19.22
N GLU A 267 1.19 -1.96 -18.98
CA GLU A 267 1.93 -1.62 -17.76
C GLU A 267 1.08 -1.73 -16.50
N TYR A 268 -0.18 -1.26 -16.54
CA TYR A 268 -1.10 -1.45 -15.43
C TYR A 268 -1.35 -2.94 -15.14
N ARG A 269 -1.58 -3.77 -16.18
CA ARG A 269 -1.76 -5.22 -16.00
C ARG A 269 -0.52 -5.89 -15.40
N ALA A 270 0.68 -5.48 -15.84
CA ALA A 270 1.92 -6.00 -15.27
C ALA A 270 2.07 -5.61 -13.79
N MET A 271 1.77 -4.36 -13.44
CA MET A 271 1.75 -3.86 -12.07
C MET A 271 0.73 -4.62 -11.21
N ASP A 272 -0.52 -4.76 -11.67
CA ASP A 272 -1.58 -5.49 -10.94
C ASP A 272 -1.19 -6.94 -10.66
N ASN A 273 -0.66 -7.65 -11.67
CA ASN A 273 -0.16 -9.01 -11.51
C ASN A 273 1.01 -9.07 -10.52
N GLY A 274 1.97 -8.14 -10.63
CA GLY A 274 3.14 -8.05 -9.76
C GLY A 274 2.76 -7.84 -8.30
N ILE A 275 1.94 -6.83 -8.01
CA ILE A 275 1.48 -6.52 -6.66
C ILE A 275 0.68 -7.68 -6.07
N ARG A 276 -0.28 -8.26 -6.82
CA ARG A 276 -1.06 -9.41 -6.34
C ARG A 276 -0.20 -10.62 -6.03
N ALA A 277 0.87 -10.86 -6.79
CA ALA A 277 1.78 -11.98 -6.57
C ALA A 277 2.72 -11.72 -5.38
N GLN A 278 3.39 -10.57 -5.34
CA GLN A 278 4.37 -10.21 -4.31
C GLN A 278 3.69 -10.02 -2.95
N PHE A 279 2.60 -9.27 -2.89
CA PHE A 279 1.89 -8.94 -1.66
C PHE A 279 0.82 -9.99 -1.28
N ARG A 280 0.71 -11.11 -2.00
CA ARG A 280 -0.36 -12.11 -1.84
C ARG A 280 -0.66 -12.52 -0.39
N LYS A 281 0.38 -12.71 0.43
CA LYS A 281 0.22 -13.12 1.84
C LYS A 281 -0.25 -11.97 2.74
N ALA A 282 0.11 -10.74 2.39
CA ALA A 282 -0.26 -9.53 3.11
C ALA A 282 -1.69 -9.08 2.75
N LEU A 283 -2.12 -9.23 1.50
CA LEU A 283 -3.45 -8.84 1.05
C LEU A 283 -4.53 -9.74 1.66
N LYS A 284 -5.57 -9.13 2.22
CA LYS A 284 -6.80 -9.85 2.56
C LYS A 284 -7.58 -10.12 1.28
N GLN A 285 -7.98 -11.37 1.07
CA GLN A 285 -8.90 -11.68 -0.01
C GLN A 285 -10.23 -11.00 0.27
N ASN A 286 -10.81 -10.31 -0.72
CA ASN A 286 -12.17 -9.82 -0.64
C ASN A 286 -13.06 -11.03 -0.33
N ARG A 287 -13.68 -11.04 0.86
CA ARG A 287 -14.84 -11.89 1.12
C ARG A 287 -16.07 -11.25 0.49
#